data_AF-A0A6C0G733-F1
#
_entry.id   AF-A0A6C0G733-F1
#
_cell.length_a   1.000
_cell.length_b   1.000
_cell.length_c   1.000
_cell.angle_alpha   90.00
_cell.angle_beta   90.00
_cell.angle_gamma   90.00
#
_symmetry.space_group_name_H-M   'P 1'
#
loop_
_entity.id
_entity.type
_entity.pdbx_description
1 polymer ?
#
loop_
_entity_poly.entity_id
_entity_poly.type
_entity_poly.pdbx_seq_one_letter_code
_entity_poly.pdbx_strand_id
1 'polypeptide(L)'
;MGFVASSRRSAAGLLALLALSVLPALLTGCGSGTMSSVEANPPTRGLLHYLQQAGQMGNVTDRGYVVSVEAEGGQPAAGSETSLTLQVLDPSGRPVGDFADDMTKRLHFIVVSKDLSAFQHLHPEYEGQGKFRVKLTFPQGGPFLLVSEFMPDGKGLTVHRQWMDVSGPEQAAQALVAVNVPQGGSREGSKESAKEGTPNDMLNGSPNGTSSELPKESPYVTVNGLEIRLTAMPQLNELKAGEMAMLAFTLRKAGTGERIALEPYLGTSGHCVVLDEKAEQYVHVHAAEEMSTASSVMFHAEFPKAGLYKLWAQFQYEGQVVTAPFVLRVA
;
A
#
# COMPACT_ATOMS: atom_id res chain seq x y z
N MET A 1 -82.59 -20.80 -43.96
CA MET A 1 -81.85 -20.47 -45.20
C MET A 1 -80.56 -19.78 -44.79
N GLY A 2 -79.32 -20.23 -45.01
CA GLY A 2 -78.71 -21.44 -45.57
C GLY A 2 -77.19 -21.19 -45.68
N PHE A 3 -76.36 -22.18 -45.27
CA PHE A 3 -74.97 -22.52 -45.65
C PHE A 3 -73.85 -21.44 -45.70
N VAL A 4 -72.54 -21.63 -45.47
CA VAL A 4 -71.60 -22.59 -44.83
C VAL A 4 -70.16 -22.09 -45.17
N ALA A 5 -69.19 -22.40 -44.31
CA ALA A 5 -67.74 -22.63 -44.55
C ALA A 5 -66.68 -21.50 -44.65
N SER A 6 -65.55 -21.89 -44.05
CA SER A 6 -64.22 -21.31 -43.88
C SER A 6 -63.31 -21.28 -45.13
N SER A 7 -62.28 -20.43 -45.15
CA SER A 7 -60.88 -20.81 -44.81
C SER A 7 -59.78 -20.00 -45.53
N ARG A 8 -58.64 -19.85 -44.80
CA ARG A 8 -57.22 -19.84 -45.22
C ARG A 8 -56.53 -18.59 -45.80
N ARG A 9 -55.21 -18.60 -45.53
CA ARG A 9 -54.15 -17.58 -45.47
C ARG A 9 -53.35 -17.42 -46.79
N SER A 10 -52.40 -16.46 -46.76
CA SER A 10 -51.15 -16.31 -47.56
C SER A 10 -51.26 -15.43 -48.82
N ALA A 11 -50.22 -14.83 -49.38
CA ALA A 11 -48.91 -14.32 -48.95
C ALA A 11 -48.38 -13.42 -50.10
N ALA A 12 -47.46 -12.52 -49.73
CA ALA A 12 -46.44 -11.79 -50.48
C ALA A 12 -46.27 -11.96 -52.01
N GLY A 13 -45.99 -10.84 -52.67
CA GLY A 13 -45.14 -10.79 -53.88
C GLY A 13 -45.13 -9.43 -54.56
N LEU A 14 -43.95 -8.77 -54.64
CA LEU A 14 -43.39 -8.27 -55.90
C LEU A 14 -41.97 -7.68 -55.72
N LEU A 15 -41.02 -8.18 -56.50
CA LEU A 15 -39.72 -7.56 -56.79
C LEU A 15 -39.90 -6.41 -57.80
N ALA A 16 -39.08 -5.36 -57.68
CA ALA A 16 -38.76 -4.46 -58.79
C ALA A 16 -37.25 -4.13 -58.78
N LEU A 17 -36.61 -4.37 -59.92
CA LEU A 17 -35.26 -3.93 -60.31
C LEU A 17 -35.34 -2.52 -60.89
N LEU A 18 -34.34 -1.66 -60.65
CA LEU A 18 -33.86 -0.67 -61.64
C LEU A 18 -32.55 0.05 -61.23
N ALA A 19 -31.64 0.04 -62.22
CA ALA A 19 -30.70 1.08 -62.67
C ALA A 19 -29.53 1.58 -61.78
N LEU A 20 -28.35 1.43 -62.39
CA LEU A 20 -27.03 1.91 -62.01
C LEU A 20 -26.80 3.35 -62.53
N SER A 21 -26.30 4.27 -61.69
CA SER A 21 -25.60 5.49 -62.14
C SER A 21 -24.57 5.94 -61.09
N VAL A 22 -23.38 6.30 -61.57
CA VAL A 22 -22.14 6.53 -60.81
C VAL A 22 -21.91 8.03 -60.61
N LEU A 23 -21.50 8.46 -59.41
CA LEU A 23 -20.54 9.56 -59.19
C LEU A 23 -19.91 9.44 -57.78
N PRO A 24 -18.62 9.77 -57.57
CA PRO A 24 -17.88 9.40 -56.36
C PRO A 24 -17.96 10.48 -55.28
N ALA A 25 -18.16 10.05 -54.03
CA ALA A 25 -17.95 10.88 -52.85
C ALA A 25 -17.19 10.06 -51.80
N LEU A 26 -16.03 10.58 -51.40
CA LEU A 26 -15.16 10.06 -50.36
C LEU A 26 -15.90 9.91 -49.03
N LEU A 27 -16.05 8.69 -48.54
CA LEU A 27 -16.21 8.39 -47.12
C LEU A 27 -15.40 7.14 -46.77
N THR A 28 -14.56 7.33 -45.78
CA THR A 28 -13.67 6.37 -45.11
C THR A 28 -14.45 5.43 -44.18
N GLY A 29 -13.89 4.22 -43.98
CA GLY A 29 -14.27 3.27 -42.92
C GLY A 29 -15.22 2.17 -43.40
N CYS A 30 -15.00 0.87 -43.20
CA CYS A 30 -14.19 0.15 -42.21
C CYS A 30 -13.53 -1.08 -42.88
N GLY A 31 -12.27 -1.34 -42.55
CA GLY A 31 -11.58 -2.59 -42.83
C GLY A 31 -11.14 -3.23 -41.51
N SER A 32 -11.54 -4.48 -41.29
CA SER A 32 -11.24 -5.29 -40.12
C SER A 32 -9.76 -5.28 -39.75
N GLY A 33 -9.45 -4.71 -38.59
CA GLY A 33 -8.17 -4.85 -37.90
C GLY A 33 -8.40 -5.56 -36.57
N THR A 34 -7.67 -6.63 -36.36
CA THR A 34 -7.47 -7.31 -35.08
C THR A 34 -7.33 -6.31 -33.93
N MET A 35 -8.19 -6.39 -32.91
CA MET A 35 -7.96 -5.66 -31.66
C MET A 35 -6.78 -6.29 -30.93
N SER A 36 -5.57 -5.83 -31.24
CA SER A 36 -4.46 -5.90 -30.30
C SER A 36 -4.73 -4.88 -29.21
N SER A 37 -5.43 -5.27 -28.14
CA SER A 37 -5.35 -4.55 -26.87
C SER A 37 -4.05 -4.92 -26.20
N VAL A 38 -2.96 -4.29 -26.63
CA VAL A 38 -1.78 -4.12 -25.78
C VAL A 38 -1.21 -2.75 -26.09
N GLU A 39 -1.60 -1.77 -25.30
CA GLU A 39 -0.69 -0.72 -24.91
C GLU A 39 -0.79 -0.57 -23.39
N ALA A 40 -0.11 -1.50 -22.73
CA ALA A 40 0.18 -1.46 -21.32
C ALA A 40 1.18 -0.33 -21.08
N ASN A 41 0.67 0.85 -20.77
CA ASN A 41 1.38 1.81 -19.94
C ASN A 41 0.52 2.04 -18.70
N PRO A 42 0.82 1.40 -17.55
CA PRO A 42 0.18 1.79 -16.30
C PRO A 42 0.50 3.28 -16.06
N PRO A 43 -0.43 4.10 -15.56
CA PRO A 43 -0.10 5.46 -15.20
C PRO A 43 1.00 5.43 -14.13
N THR A 44 2.22 5.84 -14.51
CA THR A 44 3.40 6.02 -13.65
C THR A 44 3.25 7.18 -12.67
N ARG A 45 2.07 7.78 -12.57
CA ARG A 45 1.76 8.84 -11.59
C ARG A 45 0.95 8.24 -10.45
N GLY A 46 1.63 7.41 -9.67
CA GLY A 46 1.12 6.89 -8.41
C GLY A 46 0.94 7.99 -7.36
N LEU A 47 0.29 7.62 -6.27
CA LEU A 47 -0.01 8.36 -5.03
C LEU A 47 1.02 9.44 -4.62
N LEU A 48 2.32 9.20 -4.85
CA LEU A 48 3.40 10.18 -4.63
C LEU A 48 3.16 11.53 -5.34
N HIS A 49 2.67 11.52 -6.58
CA HIS A 49 2.38 12.75 -7.33
C HIS A 49 1.28 13.58 -6.67
N TYR A 50 0.29 12.91 -6.06
CA TYR A 50 -0.86 13.57 -5.44
C TYR A 50 -0.48 14.16 -4.06
N LEU A 51 0.37 13.46 -3.30
CA LEU A 51 0.77 13.89 -1.95
C LEU A 51 1.88 14.94 -1.95
N GLN A 52 2.81 14.89 -2.93
CA GLN A 52 3.77 15.98 -3.16
C GLN A 52 3.07 17.27 -3.60
N GLN A 53 2.00 17.20 -4.39
CA GLN A 53 1.22 18.38 -4.78
C GLN A 53 0.40 18.98 -3.63
N ALA A 54 -0.03 18.15 -2.68
CA ALA A 54 -0.85 18.60 -1.57
C ALA A 54 -0.06 19.24 -0.43
N GLY A 55 1.27 19.08 -0.37
CA GLY A 55 2.06 19.51 0.80
C GLY A 55 1.60 18.85 2.11
N GLN A 56 0.94 17.68 2.01
CA GLN A 56 0.22 17.02 3.09
C GLN A 56 0.83 15.66 3.41
N MET A 57 2.15 15.62 3.60
CA MET A 57 2.84 14.42 4.13
C MET A 57 2.64 14.27 5.65
N GLY A 58 2.15 15.32 6.34
CA GLY A 58 2.22 15.41 7.79
C GLY A 58 0.91 15.34 8.58
N ASN A 59 -0.28 15.35 7.96
CA ASN A 59 -1.55 15.23 8.71
C ASN A 59 -2.69 14.77 7.79
N VAL A 60 -2.98 13.47 7.78
CA VAL A 60 -4.14 12.95 7.07
C VAL A 60 -5.40 13.22 7.89
N THR A 61 -6.33 13.94 7.29
CA THR A 61 -7.64 14.24 7.88
C THR A 61 -8.70 13.34 7.24
N ASP A 62 -9.77 13.04 7.98
CA ASP A 62 -10.94 12.31 7.45
C ASP A 62 -11.70 13.13 6.39
N ARG A 63 -11.37 14.43 6.23
CA ARG A 63 -12.00 15.37 5.30
C ARG A 63 -13.53 15.44 5.46
N GLY A 64 -14.03 15.15 6.67
CA GLY A 64 -15.45 15.09 6.98
C GLY A 64 -16.15 13.81 6.49
N TYR A 65 -15.43 12.85 5.92
CA TYR A 65 -15.98 11.52 5.67
C TYR A 65 -16.18 10.79 6.99
N VAL A 66 -17.25 9.99 7.07
CA VAL A 66 -17.57 9.18 8.24
C VAL A 66 -17.47 7.72 7.86
N VAL A 67 -16.86 6.90 8.73
CA VAL A 67 -16.89 5.45 8.60
C VAL A 67 -17.56 4.87 9.83
N SER A 68 -18.76 4.30 9.68
CA SER A 68 -19.35 3.48 10.74
C SER A 68 -18.88 2.05 10.61
N VAL A 69 -18.46 1.44 11.71
CA VAL A 69 -18.01 0.04 11.76
C VAL A 69 -18.90 -0.74 12.71
N GLU A 70 -19.56 -1.76 12.21
CA GLU A 70 -20.48 -2.59 12.96
C GLU A 70 -20.05 -4.06 12.91
N ALA A 71 -20.05 -4.71 14.07
CA ALA A 71 -19.79 -6.14 14.17
C ALA A 71 -21.08 -6.94 14.06
N GLU A 72 -21.08 -7.92 13.17
CA GLU A 72 -22.21 -8.83 13.01
C GLU A 72 -22.33 -9.73 14.23
N GLY A 73 -23.52 -9.77 14.84
CA GLY A 73 -23.76 -10.54 16.05
C GLY A 73 -23.49 -9.79 17.35
N GLY A 74 -23.14 -8.49 17.31
CA GLY A 74 -22.98 -7.64 18.49
C GLY A 74 -21.51 -7.43 18.87
N GLN A 75 -21.23 -7.19 20.15
CA GLN A 75 -19.89 -6.85 20.61
C GLN A 75 -18.87 -7.96 20.27
N PRO A 76 -17.75 -7.64 19.58
CA PRO A 76 -16.70 -8.61 19.29
C PRO A 76 -16.11 -9.24 20.55
N ALA A 77 -15.64 -10.48 20.43
CA ALA A 77 -14.96 -11.21 21.49
C ALA A 77 -13.63 -11.76 21.00
N ALA A 78 -12.61 -11.66 21.85
CA ALA A 78 -11.29 -12.20 21.60
C ALA A 78 -11.33 -13.70 21.26
N GLY A 79 -10.51 -14.11 20.30
CA GLY A 79 -10.40 -15.49 19.82
C GLY A 79 -11.55 -15.98 18.93
N SER A 80 -12.62 -15.19 18.77
CA SER A 80 -13.75 -15.54 17.89
C SER A 80 -13.63 -14.83 16.54
N GLU A 81 -13.94 -15.55 15.45
CA GLU A 81 -14.09 -14.91 14.14
C GLU A 81 -15.21 -13.87 14.21
N THR A 82 -14.89 -12.65 13.83
CA THR A 82 -15.80 -11.51 13.78
C THR A 82 -15.92 -11.06 12.33
N SER A 83 -17.16 -10.82 11.89
CA SER A 83 -17.45 -10.20 10.60
C SER A 83 -17.82 -8.74 10.85
N LEU A 84 -17.07 -7.81 10.28
CA LEU A 84 -17.31 -6.37 10.37
C LEU A 84 -17.90 -5.86 9.06
N THR A 85 -18.92 -5.01 9.18
CA THR A 85 -19.42 -4.18 8.10
C THR A 85 -18.94 -2.75 8.30
N LEU A 86 -18.34 -2.15 7.28
CA LEU A 86 -17.96 -0.75 7.25
C LEU A 86 -18.88 -0.02 6.28
N GLN A 87 -19.42 1.13 6.68
CA GLN A 87 -20.16 2.02 5.80
C GLN A 87 -19.46 3.38 5.75
N VAL A 88 -19.00 3.74 4.56
CA VAL A 88 -18.36 5.03 4.29
C VAL A 88 -19.40 6.01 3.77
N LEU A 89 -19.50 7.16 4.43
CA LEU A 89 -20.38 8.27 4.07
C LEU A 89 -19.55 9.51 3.72
N ASP A 90 -20.00 10.23 2.69
CA ASP A 90 -19.46 11.53 2.33
C ASP A 90 -19.83 12.59 3.40
N PRO A 91 -19.23 13.80 3.37
CA PRO A 91 -19.56 14.86 4.34
C PRO A 91 -21.02 15.33 4.33
N SER A 92 -21.81 14.95 3.33
CA SER A 92 -23.26 15.20 3.27
C SER A 92 -24.10 14.06 3.88
N GLY A 93 -23.47 13.01 4.38
CA GLY A 93 -24.11 11.83 4.96
C GLY A 93 -24.60 10.81 3.94
N ARG A 94 -24.21 10.93 2.66
CA ARG A 94 -24.61 9.99 1.61
C ARG A 94 -23.54 8.90 1.45
N PRO A 95 -23.92 7.65 1.13
CA PRO A 95 -22.95 6.62 0.83
C PRO A 95 -22.02 7.01 -0.32
N VAL A 96 -20.72 6.82 -0.12
CA VAL A 96 -19.72 7.08 -1.17
C VAL A 96 -19.96 6.13 -2.34
N GLY A 97 -20.00 6.66 -3.56
CA GLY A 97 -20.35 5.89 -4.75
C GLY A 97 -19.17 5.11 -5.34
N ASP A 98 -17.97 5.70 -5.27
CA ASP A 98 -16.79 5.17 -5.93
C ASP A 98 -15.51 5.36 -5.11
N PHE A 99 -14.59 4.43 -5.29
CA PHE A 99 -13.29 4.39 -4.61
C PHE A 99 -12.23 4.06 -5.65
N ALA A 100 -11.23 4.94 -5.76
CA ALA A 100 -10.04 4.60 -6.53
C ALA A 100 -9.26 3.51 -5.78
N ASP A 101 -8.65 2.59 -6.53
CA ASP A 101 -7.74 1.62 -5.94
C ASP A 101 -6.46 2.33 -5.48
N ASP A 102 -6.11 2.11 -4.22
CA ASP A 102 -4.79 2.38 -3.66
C ASP A 102 -4.08 1.05 -3.43
N MET A 103 -2.82 0.92 -3.87
CA MET A 103 -2.07 -0.34 -3.78
C MET A 103 -2.92 -1.58 -4.18
N THR A 104 -3.68 -1.48 -5.29
CA THR A 104 -4.59 -2.51 -5.84
C THR A 104 -5.85 -2.81 -5.01
N LYS A 105 -6.15 -2.04 -3.96
CA LYS A 105 -7.28 -2.24 -3.05
C LYS A 105 -8.08 -0.95 -2.88
N ARG A 106 -9.40 -1.07 -2.72
CA ARG A 106 -10.28 0.10 -2.52
C ARG A 106 -10.22 0.67 -1.11
N LEU A 107 -9.83 -0.17 -0.14
CA LEU A 107 -9.72 0.19 1.26
C LEU A 107 -8.65 -0.66 1.95
N HIS A 108 -7.71 -0.01 2.61
CA HIS A 108 -6.81 -0.61 3.58
C HIS A 108 -7.42 -0.48 4.97
N PHE A 109 -7.58 -1.62 5.65
CA PHE A 109 -8.14 -1.66 6.99
C PHE A 109 -7.09 -2.17 7.97
N ILE A 110 -6.55 -1.27 8.78
CA ILE A 110 -5.54 -1.57 9.78
C ILE A 110 -6.21 -1.66 11.15
N VAL A 111 -5.92 -2.74 11.87
CA VAL A 111 -6.44 -3.00 13.21
C VAL A 111 -5.25 -3.18 14.16
N VAL A 112 -5.13 -2.30 15.15
CA VAL A 112 -4.00 -2.28 16.08
C VAL A 112 -4.51 -2.25 17.51
N SER A 113 -3.98 -3.10 18.40
CA SER A 113 -4.32 -3.01 19.83
C SER A 113 -3.75 -1.73 20.44
N LYS A 114 -4.38 -1.22 21.51
CA LYS A 114 -3.91 0.01 22.19
C LYS A 114 -2.47 -0.07 22.71
N ASP A 115 -2.03 -1.24 23.14
CA ASP A 115 -0.66 -1.51 23.58
C ASP A 115 0.31 -1.77 22.41
N LEU A 116 -0.19 -1.67 21.18
CA LEU A 116 0.51 -1.91 19.92
C LEU A 116 1.10 -3.32 19.80
N SER A 117 0.67 -4.30 20.60
CA SER A 117 1.21 -5.68 20.52
C SER A 117 0.59 -6.49 19.38
N ALA A 118 -0.68 -6.24 19.05
CA ALA A 118 -1.40 -6.86 17.94
C ALA A 118 -1.54 -5.90 16.76
N PHE A 119 -1.37 -6.44 15.55
CA PHE A 119 -1.48 -5.70 14.29
C PHE A 119 -2.07 -6.63 13.22
N GLN A 120 -3.07 -6.13 12.50
CA GLN A 120 -3.62 -6.79 11.31
C GLN A 120 -3.79 -5.74 10.20
N HIS A 121 -3.41 -6.09 8.99
CA HIS A 121 -3.65 -5.30 7.78
C HIS A 121 -4.53 -6.13 6.85
N LEU A 122 -5.76 -5.67 6.66
CA LEU A 122 -6.84 -6.37 5.96
C LEU A 122 -7.30 -5.53 4.77
N HIS A 123 -7.87 -6.19 3.77
CA HIS A 123 -8.45 -5.54 2.59
C HIS A 123 -9.92 -5.94 2.49
N PRO A 124 -10.85 -5.14 3.05
CA PRO A 124 -12.27 -5.46 3.02
C PRO A 124 -12.82 -5.58 1.59
N GLU A 125 -13.78 -6.49 1.41
CA GLU A 125 -14.51 -6.67 0.15
C GLU A 125 -15.52 -5.54 -0.03
N TYR A 126 -15.53 -4.89 -1.20
CA TYR A 126 -16.50 -3.85 -1.51
C TYR A 126 -17.83 -4.44 -1.96
N GLU A 127 -18.91 -4.14 -1.25
CA GLU A 127 -20.27 -4.60 -1.56
C GLU A 127 -21.09 -3.59 -2.37
N GLY A 128 -20.52 -2.41 -2.67
CA GLY A 128 -21.24 -1.31 -3.33
C GLY A 128 -21.80 -0.30 -2.33
N GLN A 129 -22.18 0.89 -2.82
CA GLN A 129 -22.81 1.95 -2.02
C GLN A 129 -22.02 2.27 -0.74
N GLY A 130 -20.70 2.43 -0.84
CA GLY A 130 -19.86 2.78 0.31
C GLY A 130 -19.71 1.67 1.36
N LYS A 131 -20.27 0.49 1.11
CA LYS A 131 -20.28 -0.63 2.05
C LYS A 131 -19.12 -1.58 1.79
N PHE A 132 -18.44 -1.98 2.85
CA PHE A 132 -17.39 -2.99 2.82
C PHE A 132 -17.63 -4.05 3.89
N ARG A 133 -17.09 -5.25 3.65
CA ARG A 133 -17.14 -6.38 4.57
C ARG A 133 -15.76 -6.96 4.80
N VAL A 134 -15.44 -7.30 6.04
CA VAL A 134 -14.18 -7.97 6.38
C VAL A 134 -14.38 -8.96 7.52
N LYS A 135 -13.65 -10.08 7.45
CA LYS A 135 -13.57 -11.06 8.53
C LYS A 135 -12.20 -10.97 9.19
N LEU A 136 -12.19 -11.03 10.51
CA LEU A 136 -10.96 -11.05 11.30
C LEU A 136 -11.19 -11.73 12.65
N THR A 137 -10.11 -12.10 13.31
CA THR A 137 -10.13 -12.57 14.70
C THR A 137 -9.30 -11.61 15.54
N PHE A 138 -9.86 -11.09 16.62
CA PHE A 138 -9.10 -10.30 17.58
C PHE A 138 -8.33 -11.23 18.51
N PRO A 139 -6.99 -11.12 18.64
CA PRO A 139 -6.20 -12.07 19.43
C PRO A 139 -6.40 -11.91 20.95
N GLN A 140 -6.79 -10.71 21.41
CA GLN A 140 -7.03 -10.39 22.81
C GLN A 140 -8.22 -9.43 22.95
N GLY A 141 -8.72 -9.28 24.17
CA GLY A 141 -9.69 -8.26 24.53
C GLY A 141 -9.03 -6.89 24.70
N GLY A 142 -9.86 -5.86 24.89
CA GLY A 142 -9.45 -4.48 25.09
C GLY A 142 -9.68 -3.59 23.87
N PRO A 143 -9.24 -2.32 23.95
CA PRO A 143 -9.43 -1.34 22.89
C PRO A 143 -8.50 -1.58 21.68
N PHE A 144 -9.08 -1.57 20.49
CA PHE A 144 -8.39 -1.60 19.20
C PHE A 144 -8.62 -0.30 18.42
N LEU A 145 -7.54 0.27 17.90
CA LEU A 145 -7.61 1.32 16.90
C LEU A 145 -7.92 0.69 15.55
N LEU A 146 -8.98 1.15 14.92
CA LEU A 146 -9.39 0.82 13.57
C LEU A 146 -9.04 1.99 12.66
N VAL A 147 -8.25 1.75 11.63
CA VAL A 147 -7.85 2.74 10.63
C VAL A 147 -8.37 2.29 9.27
N SER A 148 -9.13 3.15 8.61
CA SER A 148 -9.61 2.96 7.25
C SER A 148 -8.92 3.97 6.34
N GLU A 149 -8.09 3.47 5.42
CA GLU A 149 -7.48 4.28 4.37
C GLU A 149 -8.16 4.01 3.03
N PHE A 150 -8.66 5.06 2.37
CA PHE A 150 -9.39 4.93 1.11
C PHE A 150 -9.29 6.21 0.28
N MET A 151 -9.59 6.12 -1.02
CA MET A 151 -9.57 7.25 -1.95
C MET A 151 -10.96 7.49 -2.55
N PRO A 152 -11.82 8.29 -1.90
CA PRO A 152 -13.18 8.53 -2.36
C PRO A 152 -13.21 9.61 -3.46
N ASP A 153 -14.08 9.43 -4.47
CA ASP A 153 -14.51 10.49 -5.40
C ASP A 153 -13.39 11.36 -5.99
N GLY A 154 -12.22 10.77 -6.26
CA GLY A 154 -11.04 11.48 -6.80
C GLY A 154 -10.44 12.55 -5.87
N LYS A 155 -10.83 12.57 -4.58
CA LYS A 155 -10.33 13.54 -3.59
C LYS A 155 -8.92 13.20 -3.10
N GLY A 156 -8.42 11.99 -3.36
CA GLY A 156 -7.14 11.48 -2.86
C GLY A 156 -7.27 10.77 -1.50
N LEU A 157 -6.14 10.37 -0.92
CA LEU A 157 -6.08 9.56 0.30
C LEU A 157 -6.84 10.20 1.47
N THR A 158 -7.77 9.44 2.04
CA THR A 158 -8.54 9.78 3.24
C THR A 158 -8.27 8.71 4.28
N VAL A 159 -7.97 9.12 5.51
CA VAL A 159 -7.72 8.21 6.63
C VAL A 159 -8.72 8.53 7.72
N HIS A 160 -9.58 7.56 8.03
CA HIS A 160 -10.52 7.62 9.14
C HIS A 160 -10.05 6.71 10.26
N ARG A 161 -10.20 7.15 11.51
CA ARG A 161 -9.75 6.42 12.70
C ARG A 161 -10.85 6.37 13.74
N GLN A 162 -11.04 5.21 14.34
CA GLN A 162 -11.95 5.06 15.48
C GLN A 162 -11.48 3.94 16.40
N TRP A 163 -11.93 3.98 17.64
CA TRP A 163 -11.68 2.93 18.61
C TRP A 163 -12.86 1.95 18.65
N MET A 164 -12.55 0.67 18.86
CA MET A 164 -13.53 -0.39 19.11
C MET A 164 -13.08 -1.21 20.31
N ASP A 165 -14.01 -1.46 21.24
CA ASP A 165 -13.77 -2.31 22.40
C ASP A 165 -14.09 -3.77 22.08
N VAL A 166 -13.13 -4.65 22.33
CA VAL A 166 -13.25 -6.10 22.16
C VAL A 166 -13.37 -6.76 23.53
N SER A 167 -14.38 -7.59 23.72
CA SER A 167 -14.57 -8.34 24.96
C SER A 167 -13.57 -9.49 25.10
N GLY A 168 -13.31 -9.92 26.34
CA GLY A 168 -12.37 -11.02 26.63
C GLY A 168 -11.14 -10.54 27.40
N PRO A 169 -10.18 -11.45 27.67
CA PRO A 169 -8.99 -11.11 28.46
C PRO A 169 -8.08 -10.16 27.70
N GLU A 170 -7.70 -9.05 28.34
CA GLU A 170 -6.66 -8.17 27.82
C GLU A 170 -5.27 -8.79 28.01
N GLN A 171 -4.37 -8.49 27.08
CA GLN A 171 -2.96 -8.82 27.24
C GLN A 171 -2.26 -7.72 28.06
N ALA A 172 -1.34 -8.10 28.93
CA ALA A 172 -0.51 -7.13 29.63
C ALA A 172 0.37 -6.38 28.63
N ALA A 173 0.29 -5.04 28.66
CA ALA A 173 1.09 -4.19 27.79
C ALA A 173 2.58 -4.46 27.98
N GLN A 174 3.29 -4.65 26.87
CA GLN A 174 4.74 -4.80 26.86
C GLN A 174 5.39 -3.44 26.59
N ALA A 175 6.50 -3.16 27.29
CA ALA A 175 7.24 -1.93 27.04
C ALA A 175 7.80 -1.91 25.61
N LEU A 176 7.60 -0.78 24.91
CA LEU A 176 8.23 -0.56 23.62
C LEU A 176 9.73 -0.36 23.80
N VAL A 177 10.53 -1.29 23.28
CA VAL A 177 11.99 -1.22 23.33
C VAL A 177 12.48 -0.67 22.01
N ALA A 178 12.88 0.61 22.00
CA ALA A 178 13.46 1.23 20.83
C ALA A 178 14.72 0.50 20.40
N VAL A 179 14.85 0.26 19.10
CA VAL A 179 16.11 -0.20 18.55
C VAL A 179 17.11 0.96 18.56
N ASN A 180 18.24 0.76 19.23
CA ASN A 180 19.36 1.71 19.14
C ASN A 180 19.92 1.62 17.73
N VAL A 181 20.06 2.77 17.08
CA VAL A 181 20.70 2.79 15.78
C VAL A 181 22.10 3.35 15.91
N PRO A 182 23.13 2.63 15.42
CA PRO A 182 24.50 2.98 15.72
C PRO A 182 24.90 4.30 15.08
N GLN A 183 25.73 5.06 15.80
CA GLN A 183 26.37 6.25 15.26
C GLN A 183 27.30 5.86 14.10
N GLY A 184 27.03 6.35 12.90
CA GLY A 184 27.96 6.25 11.78
C GLY A 184 29.31 6.87 12.15
N GLY A 185 30.35 6.04 12.30
CA GLY A 185 31.70 6.50 12.56
C GLY A 185 32.23 7.31 11.37
N SER A 186 32.51 8.59 11.60
CA SER A 186 33.24 9.45 10.67
C SER A 186 34.61 8.84 10.38
N ARG A 187 34.86 8.45 9.12
CA ARG A 187 36.21 8.10 8.66
C ARG A 187 36.96 9.41 8.36
N GLU A 188 37.55 10.00 9.39
CA GLU A 188 38.57 11.03 9.22
C GLU A 188 39.86 10.40 8.71
N GLY A 189 40.28 10.81 7.50
CA GLY A 189 41.67 11.05 7.10
C GLY A 189 42.68 9.89 7.13
N SER A 190 42.96 9.31 5.96
CA SER A 190 44.34 8.99 5.59
C SER A 190 44.54 9.24 4.10
N LYS A 191 45.28 10.31 3.79
CA LYS A 191 45.79 10.61 2.45
C LYS A 191 46.71 9.46 2.01
N GLU A 192 46.46 8.88 0.83
CA GLU A 192 47.51 8.21 0.08
C GLU A 192 47.42 8.62 -1.40
N SER A 193 48.57 8.98 -1.95
CA SER A 193 48.75 9.72 -3.18
C SER A 193 48.40 8.92 -4.44
N ALA A 194 47.67 9.54 -5.36
CA ALA A 194 47.48 9.04 -6.71
C ALA A 194 48.81 9.02 -7.50
N LYS A 195 49.11 7.90 -8.15
CA LYS A 195 50.04 7.82 -9.29
C LYS A 195 49.22 7.69 -10.57
N GLU A 196 49.52 8.54 -11.54
CA GLU A 196 48.94 8.57 -12.88
C GLU A 196 49.19 7.26 -13.65
N GLY A 197 48.12 6.69 -14.21
CA GLY A 197 48.12 5.68 -15.26
C GLY A 197 47.57 6.27 -16.57
N THR A 198 48.08 5.79 -17.70
CA THR A 198 48.02 6.42 -19.03
C THR A 198 46.69 6.23 -19.79
N PRO A 199 46.47 6.94 -20.93
CA PRO A 199 45.15 7.09 -21.58
C PRO A 199 44.49 5.87 -22.24
N ASN A 200 44.91 4.63 -21.96
CA ASN A 200 44.38 3.43 -22.64
C ASN A 200 43.34 2.61 -21.84
N ASP A 201 42.91 3.05 -20.66
CA ASP A 201 41.89 2.34 -19.84
C ASP A 201 40.43 2.74 -20.11
N MET A 202 40.14 3.52 -21.16
CA MET A 202 38.79 4.04 -21.43
C MET A 202 37.83 3.13 -22.22
N LEU A 203 38.16 1.86 -22.46
CA LEU A 203 37.32 0.97 -23.30
C LEU A 203 36.80 -0.32 -22.65
N ASN A 204 36.94 -0.49 -21.32
CA ASN A 204 36.21 -1.53 -20.58
C ASN A 204 35.51 -0.92 -19.35
N GLY A 205 34.39 -0.24 -19.58
CA GLY A 205 33.52 0.26 -18.53
C GLY A 205 32.75 -0.87 -17.85
N SER A 206 33.39 -1.54 -16.90
CA SER A 206 32.71 -2.35 -15.89
C SER A 206 32.19 -1.41 -14.79
N PRO A 207 30.88 -1.32 -14.49
CA PRO A 207 30.41 -0.57 -13.35
C PRO A 207 30.59 -1.45 -12.11
N ASN A 208 31.82 -1.55 -11.61
CA ASN A 208 32.07 -1.98 -10.24
C ASN A 208 31.67 -0.83 -9.30
N GLY A 209 30.36 -0.64 -9.14
CA GLY A 209 29.77 0.12 -8.04
C GLY A 209 29.73 -0.78 -6.82
N THR A 210 30.57 -0.46 -5.84
CA THR A 210 30.72 -1.13 -4.55
C THR A 210 29.38 -1.51 -3.93
N SER A 211 29.18 -2.80 -3.68
CA SER A 211 28.12 -3.29 -2.80
C SER A 211 28.33 -2.65 -1.42
N SER A 212 27.55 -1.62 -1.09
CA SER A 212 27.51 -1.03 0.25
C SER A 212 27.29 -2.15 1.28
N GLU A 213 28.35 -2.51 2.01
CA GLU A 213 28.22 -3.43 3.14
C GLU A 213 27.31 -2.74 4.17
N LEU A 214 26.22 -3.40 4.56
CA LEU A 214 25.27 -2.85 5.53
C LEU A 214 26.02 -2.60 6.85
N PRO A 215 25.72 -1.51 7.59
CA PRO A 215 26.37 -1.30 8.87
C PRO A 215 26.05 -2.47 9.80
N LYS A 216 27.10 -3.15 10.31
CA LYS A 216 26.99 -4.39 11.09
C LYS A 216 26.10 -4.27 12.31
N GLU A 217 26.03 -3.08 12.89
CA GLU A 217 25.24 -2.80 14.09
C GLU A 217 23.82 -2.27 13.80
N SER A 218 23.41 -2.09 12.54
CA SER A 218 22.05 -1.61 12.26
C SER A 218 21.01 -2.56 12.84
N PRO A 219 19.92 -2.07 13.43
CA PRO A 219 18.96 -2.94 14.06
C PRO A 219 18.29 -3.86 13.06
N TYR A 220 18.06 -5.09 13.50
CA TYR A 220 17.38 -6.10 12.71
C TYR A 220 16.38 -6.87 13.55
N VAL A 221 15.40 -7.45 12.88
CA VAL A 221 14.52 -8.47 13.44
C VAL A 221 14.59 -9.72 12.59
N THR A 222 14.39 -10.87 13.23
CA THR A 222 14.28 -12.16 12.53
C THR A 222 12.82 -12.58 12.52
N VAL A 223 12.23 -12.67 11.33
CA VAL A 223 10.84 -13.11 11.12
C VAL A 223 10.82 -14.10 9.98
N ASN A 224 10.16 -15.25 10.15
CA ASN A 224 10.00 -16.29 9.13
C ASN A 224 11.33 -16.73 8.46
N GLY A 225 12.42 -16.79 9.22
CA GLY A 225 13.75 -17.17 8.70
C GLY A 225 14.45 -16.08 7.89
N LEU A 226 13.90 -14.86 7.86
CA LEU A 226 14.54 -13.68 7.25
C LEU A 226 15.11 -12.78 8.34
N GLU A 227 16.34 -12.30 8.14
CA GLU A 227 16.90 -11.15 8.83
C GLU A 227 16.49 -9.89 8.06
N ILE A 228 15.75 -9.00 8.72
CA ILE A 228 15.23 -7.76 8.15
C ILE A 228 15.92 -6.63 8.90
N ARG A 229 16.75 -5.87 8.19
CA ARG A 229 17.59 -4.83 8.77
C ARG A 229 17.07 -3.46 8.38
N LEU A 230 16.94 -2.57 9.37
CA LEU A 230 16.47 -1.20 9.18
C LEU A 230 17.63 -0.22 9.24
N THR A 231 17.76 0.61 8.21
CA THR A 231 18.64 1.78 8.15
C THR A 231 17.82 3.04 7.82
N ALA A 232 18.38 4.24 8.01
CA ALA A 232 17.78 5.45 7.46
C ALA A 232 18.83 6.44 6.99
N MET A 233 18.44 7.29 6.03
CA MET A 233 19.28 8.34 5.45
C MET A 233 18.71 9.72 5.78
N PRO A 234 19.56 10.75 6.00
CA PRO A 234 21.01 10.76 5.79
C PRO A 234 21.87 10.00 6.83
N GLN A 235 21.33 9.59 7.97
CA GLN A 235 21.85 8.56 8.90
C GLN A 235 20.91 8.48 10.11
N LEU A 236 20.73 7.30 10.70
CA LEU A 236 19.80 7.05 11.81
C LEU A 236 20.30 7.50 13.21
N ASN A 237 21.41 8.23 13.30
CA ASN A 237 22.00 8.60 14.60
C ASN A 237 20.98 9.33 15.50
N GLU A 238 20.08 10.11 14.89
CA GLU A 238 18.95 10.76 15.53
C GLU A 238 17.88 11.06 14.45
N LEU A 239 16.72 10.38 14.50
CA LEU A 239 15.55 10.82 13.73
C LEU A 239 14.94 12.03 14.43
N LYS A 240 14.63 13.09 13.69
CA LYS A 240 14.09 14.32 14.27
C LYS A 240 12.68 14.59 13.81
N ALA A 241 11.86 15.09 14.73
CA ALA A 241 10.52 15.52 14.41
C ALA A 241 10.52 16.65 13.36
N GLY A 242 9.64 16.56 12.36
CA GLY A 242 9.53 17.51 11.26
C GLY A 242 10.63 17.41 10.20
N GLU A 243 11.57 16.47 10.34
CA GLU A 243 12.57 16.18 9.31
C GLU A 243 12.15 14.96 8.49
N MET A 244 12.31 15.06 7.17
CA MET A 244 12.12 13.93 6.28
C MET A 244 13.28 12.94 6.43
N ALA A 245 12.93 11.67 6.62
CA ALA A 245 13.87 10.56 6.70
C ALA A 245 13.51 9.48 5.68
N MET A 246 14.54 8.84 5.14
CA MET A 246 14.38 7.68 4.26
C MET A 246 14.63 6.41 5.05
N LEU A 247 13.59 5.64 5.39
CA LEU A 247 13.72 4.33 6.05
C LEU A 247 14.01 3.26 5.00
N ALA A 248 15.11 2.53 5.11
CA ALA A 248 15.48 1.46 4.19
C ALA A 248 15.49 0.12 4.92
N PHE A 249 14.76 -0.85 4.38
CA PHE A 249 14.68 -2.21 4.88
C PHE A 249 15.41 -3.14 3.93
N THR A 250 16.48 -3.77 4.39
CA THR A 250 17.20 -4.79 3.63
C THR A 250 16.91 -6.17 4.19
N LEU A 251 16.55 -7.11 3.32
CA LEU A 251 16.15 -8.46 3.69
C LEU A 251 17.16 -9.50 3.21
N ARG A 252 17.49 -10.44 4.10
CA ARG A 252 18.41 -11.56 3.83
C ARG A 252 17.92 -12.82 4.52
N LYS A 253 18.33 -14.00 4.04
CA LYS A 253 18.11 -15.25 4.80
C LYS A 253 18.90 -15.21 6.11
N ALA A 254 18.23 -15.51 7.21
CA ALA A 254 18.85 -15.57 8.52
C ALA A 254 19.91 -16.68 8.57
N GLY A 255 21.02 -16.42 9.25
CA GLY A 255 22.13 -17.37 9.40
C GLY A 255 23.08 -17.47 8.20
N THR A 256 22.57 -17.43 6.97
CA THR A 256 23.40 -17.50 5.75
C THR A 256 23.76 -16.13 5.18
N GLY A 257 22.94 -15.10 5.43
CA GLY A 257 23.13 -13.75 4.89
C GLY A 257 22.86 -13.63 3.38
N GLU A 258 22.33 -14.69 2.76
CA GLU A 258 22.00 -14.73 1.33
C GLU A 258 20.94 -13.66 1.01
N ARG A 259 21.12 -12.98 -0.13
CA ARG A 259 20.12 -12.03 -0.63
C ARG A 259 18.87 -12.78 -1.10
N ILE A 260 17.72 -12.20 -0.82
CA ILE A 260 16.44 -12.71 -1.33
C ILE A 260 15.94 -11.83 -2.47
N ALA A 261 14.95 -12.33 -3.22
CA ALA A 261 14.15 -11.52 -4.11
C ALA A 261 12.71 -11.47 -3.58
N LEU A 262 12.20 -10.27 -3.38
CA LEU A 262 10.83 -10.03 -2.96
C LEU A 262 9.87 -10.15 -4.13
N GLU A 263 8.67 -10.63 -3.82
CA GLU A 263 7.51 -10.53 -4.70
C GLU A 263 6.87 -9.15 -4.52
N PRO A 264 6.21 -8.59 -5.55
CA PRO A 264 5.40 -7.39 -5.38
C PRO A 264 4.30 -7.64 -4.33
N TYR A 265 4.20 -6.75 -3.36
CA TYR A 265 3.14 -6.73 -2.36
C TYR A 265 2.21 -5.55 -2.65
N LEU A 266 0.94 -5.82 -2.94
CA LEU A 266 -0.07 -4.77 -3.20
C LEU A 266 0.33 -3.80 -4.33
N GLY A 267 0.99 -4.32 -5.37
CA GLY A 267 1.48 -3.50 -6.49
C GLY A 267 2.71 -2.63 -6.17
N THR A 268 3.34 -2.83 -5.01
CA THR A 268 4.51 -2.10 -4.52
C THR A 268 5.60 -3.08 -4.03
N SER A 269 6.78 -2.57 -3.70
CA SER A 269 7.87 -3.37 -3.12
C SER A 269 7.65 -3.71 -1.64
N GLY A 270 6.71 -3.04 -0.97
CA GLY A 270 6.34 -3.29 0.42
C GLY A 270 5.38 -2.23 0.96
N HIS A 271 4.81 -2.49 2.14
CA HIS A 271 3.93 -1.55 2.84
C HIS A 271 4.45 -1.31 4.25
N CYS A 272 4.29 -0.12 4.82
CA CYS A 272 4.72 0.12 6.18
C CYS A 272 3.69 1.00 6.89
N VAL A 273 3.36 0.64 8.12
CA VAL A 273 2.45 1.37 8.99
C VAL A 273 3.22 1.82 10.21
N VAL A 274 3.05 3.08 10.61
CA VAL A 274 3.76 3.67 11.72
C VAL A 274 2.77 4.37 12.66
N LEU A 275 2.85 4.06 13.96
CA LEU A 275 2.06 4.67 15.02
C LEU A 275 2.97 5.19 16.13
N ASP A 276 2.63 6.30 16.78
CA ASP A 276 3.28 6.66 18.04
C ASP A 276 2.86 5.71 19.18
N GLU A 277 3.57 5.78 20.31
CA GLU A 277 3.33 4.91 21.48
C GLU A 277 1.91 4.98 22.06
N LYS A 278 1.14 6.03 21.71
CA LYS A 278 -0.24 6.25 22.17
C LYS A 278 -1.29 5.89 21.13
N ALA A 279 -0.88 5.46 19.93
CA ALA A 279 -1.73 5.25 18.78
C ALA A 279 -2.53 6.51 18.35
N GLU A 280 -2.00 7.70 18.63
CA GLU A 280 -2.60 9.00 18.32
C GLU A 280 -2.04 9.60 17.02
N GLN A 281 -0.79 9.30 16.69
CA GLN A 281 -0.14 9.75 15.45
C GLN A 281 -0.01 8.56 14.51
N TYR A 282 -0.81 8.56 13.44
CA TYR A 282 -0.71 7.58 12.37
C TYR A 282 0.09 8.20 11.22
N VAL A 283 1.28 7.65 10.95
CA VAL A 283 2.17 8.12 9.89
C VAL A 283 2.04 7.13 8.74
N HIS A 284 1.39 7.58 7.68
CA HIS A 284 1.32 6.84 6.42
C HIS A 284 2.64 7.03 5.67
N VAL A 285 3.32 5.94 5.32
CA VAL A 285 4.64 5.98 4.68
C VAL A 285 4.58 5.34 3.30
N HIS A 286 5.25 5.97 2.33
CA HIS A 286 5.21 5.56 0.93
C HIS A 286 6.47 4.83 0.54
N ALA A 287 6.31 3.70 -0.13
CA ALA A 287 7.42 3.05 -0.81
C ALA A 287 8.00 4.01 -1.87
N ALA A 288 9.31 4.24 -1.79
CA ALA A 288 10.08 4.93 -2.81
C ALA A 288 10.47 3.89 -3.88
N GLU A 289 9.53 3.54 -4.75
CA GLU A 289 9.68 2.46 -5.74
C GLU A 289 10.91 2.64 -6.64
N GLU A 290 11.15 3.85 -7.14
CA GLU A 290 12.31 4.14 -8.00
C GLU A 290 13.66 3.97 -7.28
N MET A 291 13.66 4.01 -5.95
CA MET A 291 14.85 3.81 -5.11
C MET A 291 14.90 2.41 -4.48
N SER A 292 13.85 1.61 -4.68
CA SER A 292 13.75 0.26 -4.14
C SER A 292 14.34 -0.76 -5.12
N THR A 293 14.80 -1.87 -4.57
CA THR A 293 15.35 -3.01 -5.33
C THR A 293 14.66 -4.28 -4.86
N ALA A 294 14.87 -5.39 -5.56
CA ALA A 294 14.30 -6.69 -5.20
C ALA A 294 14.65 -7.17 -3.78
N SER A 295 15.63 -6.57 -3.09
CA SER A 295 16.06 -6.97 -1.74
C SER A 295 16.16 -5.81 -0.74
N SER A 296 15.84 -4.58 -1.19
CA SER A 296 15.91 -3.37 -0.37
C SER A 296 14.74 -2.47 -0.69
N VAL A 297 13.84 -2.28 0.27
CA VAL A 297 12.65 -1.45 0.12
C VAL A 297 12.83 -0.18 0.92
N MET A 298 12.59 0.96 0.29
CA MET A 298 12.75 2.26 0.93
C MET A 298 11.41 2.95 1.13
N PHE A 299 11.25 3.66 2.23
CA PHE A 299 10.06 4.43 2.55
C PHE A 299 10.43 5.88 2.91
N HIS A 300 9.65 6.83 2.41
CA HIS A 300 9.69 8.20 2.92
C HIS A 300 8.88 8.27 4.22
N ALA A 301 9.46 8.85 5.26
CA ALA A 301 8.80 9.10 6.53
C ALA A 301 9.08 10.52 7.03
N GLU A 302 8.06 11.18 7.56
CA GLU A 302 8.19 12.42 8.32
C GLU A 302 7.46 12.23 9.64
N PHE A 303 8.18 12.36 10.76
CA PHE A 303 7.60 12.15 12.08
C PHE A 303 7.14 13.49 12.64
N PRO A 304 5.87 13.68 12.99
CA PRO A 304 5.37 15.01 13.36
C PRO A 304 5.83 15.48 14.75
N LYS A 305 6.23 14.55 15.64
CA LYS A 305 6.57 14.85 17.04
C LYS A 305 7.71 13.95 17.52
N ALA A 306 8.41 14.42 18.54
CA ALA A 306 9.36 13.60 19.29
C ALA A 306 8.61 12.52 20.09
N GLY A 307 9.20 11.34 20.23
CA GLY A 307 8.60 10.23 20.95
C GLY A 307 9.04 8.85 20.47
N LEU A 308 8.39 7.82 21.00
CA LEU A 308 8.52 6.46 20.51
C LEU A 308 7.48 6.20 19.42
N TYR A 309 7.93 5.56 18.35
CA TYR A 309 7.08 5.11 17.26
C TYR A 309 7.25 3.61 17.07
N LYS A 310 6.14 2.88 16.95
CA LYS A 310 6.15 1.50 16.49
C LYS A 310 5.80 1.45 15.01
N LEU A 311 6.54 0.65 14.27
CA LEU A 311 6.29 0.41 12.86
C LEU A 311 6.16 -1.07 12.55
N TRP A 312 5.37 -1.38 11.54
CA TRP A 312 5.22 -2.71 10.96
C TRP A 312 5.48 -2.62 9.46
N ALA A 313 6.66 -3.09 9.04
CA ALA A 313 7.02 -3.17 7.64
C ALA A 313 6.60 -4.53 7.08
N GLN A 314 5.92 -4.54 5.94
CA GLN A 314 5.32 -5.71 5.31
C GLN A 314 5.92 -5.93 3.92
N PHE A 315 6.36 -7.17 3.70
CA PHE A 315 7.00 -7.62 2.46
C PHE A 315 6.34 -8.93 2.02
N GLN A 316 6.28 -9.16 0.70
CA GLN A 316 5.83 -10.44 0.16
C GLN A 316 7.04 -11.30 -0.19
N TYR A 317 7.11 -12.50 0.39
CA TYR A 317 8.18 -13.46 0.16
C TYR A 317 7.65 -14.90 0.21
N GLU A 318 7.95 -15.69 -0.82
CA GLU A 318 7.51 -17.09 -0.96
C GLU A 318 5.99 -17.26 -0.81
N GLY A 319 5.21 -16.37 -1.43
CA GLY A 319 3.75 -16.39 -1.35
C GLY A 319 3.17 -15.95 0.00
N GLN A 320 3.99 -15.52 0.96
CA GLN A 320 3.54 -15.10 2.29
C GLN A 320 3.87 -13.63 2.59
N VAL A 321 2.99 -12.98 3.35
CA VAL A 321 3.24 -11.63 3.89
C VAL A 321 4.10 -11.76 5.15
N VAL A 322 5.31 -11.22 5.09
CA VAL A 322 6.23 -11.10 6.21
C VAL A 322 6.03 -9.73 6.85
N THR A 323 5.63 -9.70 8.13
CA THR A 323 5.44 -8.45 8.88
C THR A 323 6.54 -8.31 9.94
N ALA A 324 7.34 -7.25 9.83
CA ALA A 324 8.52 -6.98 10.65
C ALA A 324 8.28 -5.77 11.56
N PRO A 325 8.16 -5.96 12.90
CA PRO A 325 7.97 -4.86 13.83
C PRO A 325 9.29 -4.20 14.20
N PHE A 326 9.33 -2.86 14.26
CA PHE A 326 10.42 -2.11 14.87
C PHE A 326 9.87 -1.02 15.78
N VAL A 327 10.70 -0.55 16.71
CA VAL A 327 10.39 0.62 17.54
C VAL A 327 11.51 1.64 17.36
N LEU A 328 11.16 2.84 16.94
CA LEU A 328 12.09 3.94 16.72
C LEU A 328 11.92 5.02 17.78
N ARG A 329 13.02 5.70 18.08
CA ARG A 329 13.01 6.94 18.87
C ARG A 329 13.19 8.12 17.93
N VAL A 330 12.31 9.11 18.07
CA VAL A 330 12.36 10.40 17.38
C VAL A 330 12.62 11.50 18.42
N ALA A 331 13.58 12.38 18.14
CA ALA A 331 14.00 13.50 18.96
C ALA A 331 13.28 14.81 18.59
#